data_AF-A0A7V2J6G9-F1
#
_entry.id   AF-A0A7V2J6G9-F1
#
_cell.length_a   1.000
_cell.length_b   1.000
_cell.length_c   1.000
_cell.angle_alpha   90.00
_cell.angle_beta   90.00
_cell.angle_gamma   90.00
#
_symmetry.space_group_name_H-M   'P 1'
#
loop_
_entity.id
_entity.type
_entity.pdbx_description
1 polymer ?
#
loop_
_entity_poly.entity_id
_entity_poly.type
_entity_poly.pdbx_seq_one_letter_code
_entity_poly.pdbx_strand_id
1 'polypeptide(L)'
;MKYQIGNTGRIVVAKFDDHDDVLNNLNEIAKKENIRSAVFWLVGGMREGRIVVGPETDELPPKPVWKELGESHELLGIGTIFWFNDEPKIHLHGAFG
;
A
#
# COMPACT_ATOMS: atom_id res chain seq x y z
N MET A 1 22.01 12.93 -3.56
CA MET A 1 21.45 11.76 -2.87
C MET A 1 21.06 12.18 -1.45
N LYS A 2 19.80 12.02 -1.06
CA LYS A 2 19.35 12.20 0.34
C LYS A 2 19.16 10.80 0.92
N TYR A 3 19.76 10.50 2.06
CA TYR A 3 19.67 9.20 2.72
C TYR A 3 19.52 9.41 4.23
N GLN A 4 18.97 8.41 4.92
CA GLN A 4 18.87 8.38 6.38
C GLN A 4 19.19 6.96 6.84
N ILE A 5 19.74 6.86 8.06
CA ILE A 5 19.94 5.58 8.75
C ILE A 5 18.92 5.48 9.88
N GLY A 6 18.54 4.26 10.22
CA GLY A 6 17.59 4.01 11.29
C GLY A 6 17.68 2.57 11.79
N ASN A 7 16.96 2.30 12.87
CA ASN A 7 16.79 0.96 13.40
C ASN A 7 15.38 0.46 13.06
N THR A 8 15.22 -0.86 12.96
CA THR A 8 13.90 -1.49 12.85
C THR A 8 13.09 -1.18 14.12
N GLY A 9 11.88 -0.65 13.93
CA GLY A 9 10.95 -0.37 15.02
C GLY A 9 10.16 -1.61 15.46
N ARG A 10 8.91 -1.40 15.85
CA ARG A 10 7.99 -2.51 16.18
C ARG A 10 7.63 -3.31 14.93
N ILE A 11 7.36 -4.59 15.11
CA ILE A 11 6.81 -5.48 14.08
C ILE A 11 5.32 -5.66 14.36
N VAL A 12 4.50 -5.45 13.34
CA VAL A 12 3.06 -5.71 13.39
C VAL A 12 2.74 -6.82 12.40
N VAL A 13 1.99 -7.82 12.85
CA VAL A 13 1.45 -8.88 12.01
C VAL A 13 -0.06 -8.70 11.98
N ALA A 14 -0.62 -8.54 10.79
CA ALA A 14 -2.04 -8.39 10.56
C ALA A 14 -2.54 -9.50 9.63
N LYS A 15 -3.76 -9.97 9.89
CA LYS A 15 -4.51 -10.85 9.00
C LYS A 15 -5.75 -10.08 8.57
N PHE A 16 -6.01 -10.07 7.28
CA PHE A 16 -7.25 -9.54 6.71
C PHE A 16 -8.20 -10.72 6.47
N ASP A 17 -9.46 -10.52 6.75
CA ASP A 17 -10.54 -11.46 6.45
C ASP A 17 -11.22 -11.10 5.12
N ASP A 18 -12.12 -11.97 4.68
CA ASP A 18 -12.86 -11.77 3.44
C ASP A 18 -13.65 -10.45 3.49
N HIS A 19 -13.61 -9.69 2.40
CA HIS A 19 -14.19 -8.34 2.25
C HIS A 19 -13.53 -7.19 3.06
N ASP A 20 -12.37 -7.40 3.68
CA ASP A 20 -11.64 -6.30 4.31
C ASP A 20 -11.06 -5.32 3.28
N ASP A 21 -11.21 -4.02 3.54
CA ASP A 21 -10.47 -2.97 2.82
C ASP A 21 -9.02 -2.94 3.36
N VAL A 22 -8.11 -3.50 2.59
CA VAL A 22 -6.69 -3.61 2.95
C VAL A 22 -6.06 -2.23 3.19
N LEU A 23 -6.33 -1.23 2.34
CA LEU A 23 -5.70 0.09 2.44
C LEU A 23 -6.24 0.86 3.63
N ASN A 24 -7.56 0.83 3.86
CA ASN A 24 -8.17 1.47 4.99
C ASN A 24 -7.70 0.84 6.31
N ASN A 25 -7.70 -0.49 6.41
CA ASN A 25 -7.23 -1.18 7.61
C ASN A 25 -5.74 -0.91 7.90
N LEU A 26 -4.88 -0.83 6.88
CA LEU A 26 -3.48 -0.41 7.06
C LEU A 26 -3.36 1.02 7.61
N ASN A 27 -4.19 1.95 7.14
CA ASN A 27 -4.23 3.32 7.68
C ASN A 27 -4.68 3.32 9.15
N GLU A 28 -5.72 2.56 9.48
CA GLU A 28 -6.23 2.45 10.85
C GLU A 28 -5.21 1.81 11.80
N ILE A 29 -4.49 0.77 11.36
CA ILE A 29 -3.36 0.21 12.12
C ILE A 29 -2.30 1.28 12.35
N ALA A 30 -1.91 2.04 11.31
CA ALA A 30 -0.91 3.09 11.43
C ALA A 30 -1.33 4.21 12.39
N LYS A 31 -2.61 4.61 12.39
CA LYS A 31 -3.15 5.60 13.32
C LYS A 31 -3.20 5.06 14.75
N LYS A 32 -3.83 3.91 14.95
CA LYS A 32 -4.02 3.26 16.26
C LYS A 32 -2.70 3.03 16.97
N GLU A 33 -1.71 2.54 16.23
CA GLU A 33 -0.40 2.25 16.79
C GLU A 33 0.55 3.46 16.71
N ASN A 34 0.16 4.59 16.13
CA ASN A 34 1.02 5.75 15.90
C ASN A 34 2.33 5.39 15.13
N ILE A 35 2.20 4.65 14.04
CA ILE A 35 3.31 4.27 13.14
C ILE A 35 3.52 5.42 12.15
N ARG A 36 4.58 6.21 12.36
CA ARG A 36 4.90 7.40 11.55
C ARG A 36 5.63 7.09 10.24
N SER A 37 6.38 5.99 10.21
CA SER A 37 7.02 5.46 9.02
C SER A 37 7.11 3.93 9.11
N ALA A 38 6.87 3.24 7.99
CA ALA A 38 7.03 1.79 7.90
C ALA A 38 7.30 1.34 6.45
N VAL A 39 7.92 0.18 6.33
CA VAL A 39 7.84 -0.69 5.16
C VAL A 39 6.95 -1.87 5.54
N PHE A 40 6.11 -2.33 4.62
CA PHE A 40 5.25 -3.50 4.84
C PHE A 40 5.22 -4.39 3.60
N TRP A 41 4.88 -5.64 3.82
CA TRP A 41 4.70 -6.66 2.80
C TRP A 41 3.31 -7.25 2.91
N LEU A 42 2.71 -7.58 1.76
CA LEU A 42 1.42 -8.24 1.67
C LEU A 42 1.59 -9.53 0.86
N VAL A 43 0.98 -10.60 1.36
CA VAL A 43 0.87 -11.88 0.68
C VAL A 43 -0.52 -12.44 0.95
N GLY A 44 -1.20 -12.92 -0.08
CA GLY A 44 -2.54 -13.50 0.04
C GLY A 44 -3.35 -13.33 -1.24
N GLY A 45 -4.67 -13.46 -1.15
CA GLY A 45 -5.57 -13.25 -2.27
C GLY A 45 -6.20 -11.84 -2.27
N MET A 46 -6.43 -11.28 -3.45
CA MET A 46 -7.23 -10.07 -3.65
C MET A 46 -8.35 -10.36 -4.64
N ARG A 47 -9.60 -10.20 -4.20
CA ARG A 47 -10.78 -10.50 -5.02
C ARG A 47 -11.08 -9.43 -6.05
N GLU A 48 -11.00 -8.18 -5.63
CA GLU A 48 -11.34 -7.03 -6.45
C GLU A 48 -10.49 -5.83 -6.07
N GLY A 49 -10.34 -4.89 -6.99
CA GLY A 49 -9.59 -3.67 -6.75
C GLY A 49 -9.17 -2.99 -8.05
N ARG A 50 -8.47 -1.87 -7.91
CA ARG A 50 -7.95 -1.10 -9.04
C ARG A 50 -6.50 -0.76 -8.82
N ILE A 51 -5.70 -0.94 -9.85
CA ILE A 51 -4.27 -0.66 -9.81
C ILE A 51 -3.92 0.36 -10.87
N VAL A 52 -2.97 1.24 -10.56
CA VAL A 52 -2.36 2.13 -11.54
C VAL A 52 -1.25 1.36 -12.23
N VAL A 53 -1.32 1.23 -13.56
CA VAL A 53 -0.32 0.50 -14.36
C VAL A 53 0.68 1.40 -15.06
N GLY A 54 0.57 2.71 -14.84
CA GLY A 54 1.40 3.75 -15.45
C GLY A 54 0.57 5.00 -15.75
N PRO A 55 1.20 6.07 -16.24
CA PRO A 55 0.49 7.25 -16.72
C PRO A 55 0.05 7.10 -18.19
N GLU A 56 -0.91 7.93 -18.63
CA GLU A 56 -1.31 8.01 -20.05
C GLU A 56 -0.17 8.57 -20.92
N THR A 57 0.57 9.55 -20.40
CA THR A 57 1.71 10.23 -21.02
C THR A 57 2.76 10.59 -19.98
N ASP A 58 3.96 10.99 -20.42
CA ASP A 58 5.05 11.42 -19.53
C ASP A 58 4.92 12.90 -19.06
N GLU A 59 3.78 13.55 -19.33
CA GLU A 59 3.54 14.95 -18.95
C GLU A 59 3.16 15.08 -17.47
N LEU A 60 3.54 16.22 -16.86
CA LEU A 60 3.21 16.53 -15.47
C LEU A 60 2.05 17.53 -15.37
N PRO A 61 1.07 17.32 -14.47
CA PRO A 61 0.91 16.15 -13.59
C PRO A 61 0.43 14.91 -14.37
N PRO A 62 0.90 13.71 -14.00
CA PRO A 62 0.57 12.49 -14.72
C PRO A 62 -0.90 12.11 -14.52
N LYS A 63 -1.56 11.69 -15.60
CA LYS A 63 -2.89 11.08 -15.54
C LYS A 63 -2.76 9.56 -15.41
N PRO A 64 -3.24 8.93 -14.32
CA PRO A 64 -3.06 7.50 -14.11
C PRO A 64 -3.95 6.67 -15.02
N VAL A 65 -3.40 5.59 -15.57
CA VAL A 65 -4.15 4.52 -16.23
C VAL A 65 -4.51 3.48 -15.19
N TRP A 66 -5.82 3.30 -14.96
CA TRP A 66 -6.36 2.32 -14.03
C TRP A 66 -6.65 1.00 -14.74
N LYS A 67 -6.29 -0.10 -14.09
CA LYS A 67 -6.70 -1.45 -14.47
C LYS A 67 -7.53 -2.07 -13.33
N GLU A 68 -8.70 -2.57 -13.68
CA GLU A 68 -9.57 -3.32 -12.76
C GLU A 68 -9.00 -4.73 -12.54
N LEU A 69 -9.09 -5.21 -11.31
CA LEU A 69 -8.94 -6.61 -10.94
C LEU A 69 -10.36 -7.15 -10.78
N GLY A 70 -10.87 -7.86 -11.79
CA GLY A 70 -12.27 -8.32 -11.86
C GLY A 70 -12.52 -9.74 -11.33
N GLU A 71 -11.47 -10.41 -10.86
CA GLU A 71 -11.50 -11.78 -10.35
C GLU A 71 -10.42 -11.96 -9.28
N SER A 72 -10.46 -13.09 -8.57
CA SER A 72 -9.46 -13.43 -7.56
C SER A 72 -8.06 -13.54 -8.16
N HIS A 73 -7.14 -12.73 -7.64
CA HIS A 73 -5.71 -12.78 -7.96
C HIS A 73 -4.90 -13.11 -6.71
N GLU A 74 -3.81 -13.83 -6.88
CA GLU A 74 -2.79 -13.94 -5.84
C GLU A 74 -1.95 -12.66 -5.82
N LEU A 75 -1.76 -12.08 -4.64
CA LEU A 75 -1.06 -10.82 -4.40
C LEU A 75 0.31 -11.09 -3.76
N LEU A 76 1.33 -10.49 -4.36
CA LEU A 76 2.59 -10.16 -3.70
C LEU A 76 2.76 -8.64 -3.69
N GLY A 77 2.67 -8.02 -2.52
CA GLY A 77 2.72 -6.57 -2.35
C GLY A 77 3.88 -6.10 -1.48
N ILE A 78 4.43 -4.94 -1.83
CA ILE A 78 5.35 -4.19 -0.96
C ILE A 78 4.95 -2.72 -0.96
N GLY A 79 4.93 -2.12 0.22
CA GLY A 79 4.59 -0.72 0.34
C GLY A 79 5.30 -0.02 1.48
N THR A 80 5.09 1.29 1.52
CA THR A 80 5.55 2.15 2.60
C THR A 80 4.38 2.95 3.18
N ILE A 81 4.54 3.32 4.44
CA ILE A 81 3.66 4.26 5.13
C ILE A 81 4.51 5.46 5.52
N PHE A 82 4.06 6.66 5.18
CA PHE A 82 4.60 7.91 5.69
C PHE A 82 3.45 8.86 6.00
N TRP A 83 3.60 9.69 7.02
CA TRP A 83 2.57 10.68 7.33
C TRP A 83 2.71 11.93 6.47
N PHE A 84 1.57 12.46 6.04
CA PHE A 84 1.46 13.79 5.47
C PHE A 84 0.47 14.57 6.33
N ASN A 85 0.97 15.59 7.03
CA ASN A 85 0.26 16.24 8.14
C ASN A 85 -0.14 15.20 9.21
N ASP A 86 -1.42 15.14 9.56
CA ASP A 86 -1.96 14.23 10.60
C ASP A 86 -2.53 12.92 10.04
N GLU A 87 -2.26 12.61 8.77
CA GLU A 87 -2.80 11.44 8.09
C GLU A 87 -1.70 10.52 7.53
N PRO A 88 -1.76 9.20 7.79
CA PRO A 88 -0.89 8.26 7.09
C PRO A 88 -1.20 8.23 5.59
N LYS A 89 -0.15 8.08 4.79
CA LYS A 89 -0.20 7.87 3.35
C LYS A 89 0.48 6.57 3.03
N ILE A 90 -0.24 5.70 2.33
CA ILE A 90 0.24 4.41 1.87
C ILE A 90 0.69 4.57 0.42
N HIS A 91 1.88 4.06 0.13
CA HIS A 91 2.34 3.83 -1.23
C HIS A 91 2.57 2.33 -1.40
N LEU A 92 1.72 1.67 -2.17
CA LEU A 92 1.73 0.22 -2.40
C LEU A 92 2.03 -0.10 -3.87
N HIS A 93 2.94 -1.03 -4.10
CA HIS A 93 3.13 -1.73 -5.37
C HIS A 93 2.80 -3.20 -5.16
N GLY A 94 2.19 -3.83 -6.17
CA GLY A 94 1.84 -5.25 -6.12
C GLY A 94 2.02 -5.93 -7.46
N ALA A 95 2.35 -7.21 -7.42
CA ALA A 95 2.20 -8.15 -8.52
C ALA A 95 0.96 -9.01 -8.25
N PHE A 96 0.16 -9.19 -9.30
CA PHE A 96 -1.12 -9.90 -9.27
C PHE A 96 -1.07 -11.03 -10.28
N GLY A 97 -1.21 -12.26 -9.81
CA GLY A 97 -1.16 -13.49 -10.61
C GLY A 97 -2.52 -14.17 -10.72
#